data_AF-A0A7R8CVV8-F1
#
_entry.id   AF-A0A7R8CVV8-F1
#
_cell.length_a   1.000
_cell.length_b   1.000
_cell.length_c   1.000
_cell.angle_alpha   90.00
_cell.angle_beta   90.00
_cell.angle_gamma   90.00
#
_symmetry.space_group_name_H-M   'P 1'
#
loop_
_entity.id
_entity.type
_entity.pdbx_description
1 polymer ?
#
loop_
_entity_poly.entity_id
_entity_poly.type
_entity_poly.pdbx_seq_one_letter_code
_entity_poly.pdbx_strand_id
1 'polypeptide(L)'
;MYDQEEEFYDQDEDSEVIPNEIWQEACWIVISAYFEEKGLVRQQLDSFDEFIQMNVQRIVEDFPQIDLQGEPNYSHGEMEAPPRYLLKFEQIYLSKPTHWEKDGAPSPMMPNEARLRNLTYSAPLYVDITKTIVREGEDPVETQHQKNIHW
;
A
#
# COMPACT_ATOMS: atom_id res chain seq x y z
N MET A 1 18.08 34.78 -59.59
CA MET A 1 16.87 35.45 -59.08
C MET A 1 16.61 34.86 -57.72
N TYR A 2 16.44 35.73 -56.73
CA TYR A 2 16.18 35.40 -55.33
C TYR A 2 14.81 34.72 -55.20
N ASP A 3 14.81 33.62 -54.42
CA ASP A 3 14.01 33.44 -53.22
C ASP A 3 12.48 33.58 -53.30
N GLN A 4 11.80 32.46 -53.01
CA GLN A 4 10.68 32.45 -52.07
C GLN A 4 10.45 31.00 -51.63
N GLU A 5 11.20 30.57 -50.61
CA GLU A 5 10.69 29.57 -49.69
C GLU A 5 9.38 30.14 -49.12
N GLU A 6 8.24 29.55 -49.48
CA GLU A 6 6.98 29.78 -48.77
C GLU A 6 7.16 29.19 -47.36
N GLU A 7 7.70 30.01 -46.45
CA GLU A 7 7.52 29.81 -45.02
C GLU A 7 6.01 29.82 -44.76
N PHE A 8 5.44 28.61 -44.66
CA PHE A 8 4.11 28.38 -44.11
C PHE A 8 4.19 28.73 -42.62
N TYR A 9 4.12 30.02 -42.31
CA TYR A 9 3.77 30.47 -40.98
C TYR A 9 2.35 29.93 -40.73
N ASP A 10 2.24 28.86 -39.94
CA ASP A 10 1.03 28.55 -39.18
C ASP A 10 0.78 29.74 -38.26
N GLN A 11 0.17 30.78 -38.84
CA GLN A 11 -0.23 32.01 -38.20
C GLN A 11 -1.75 32.03 -38.12
N ASP A 12 -2.32 30.95 -37.58
CA ASP A 12 -3.70 30.89 -37.11
C ASP A 12 -3.71 30.18 -35.75
N GLU A 13 -2.82 30.61 -34.86
CA GLU A 13 -3.04 30.55 -33.41
C GLU A 13 -3.86 31.79 -33.00
N ASP A 14 -4.83 32.19 -33.82
CA ASP A 14 -5.92 33.03 -33.39
C ASP A 14 -6.64 32.23 -32.33
N SER A 15 -6.34 32.57 -31.08
CA SER A 15 -7.18 32.22 -29.95
C SER A 15 -8.59 32.67 -30.31
N GLU A 16 -9.40 31.77 -30.86
CA GLU A 16 -10.84 31.96 -30.98
C GLU A 16 -11.34 32.11 -29.55
N VAL A 17 -11.34 33.35 -29.06
CA VAL A 17 -11.82 33.69 -27.75
C VAL A 17 -13.27 33.25 -27.74
N ILE A 18 -13.55 32.17 -27.01
CA ILE A 18 -14.89 31.62 -26.88
C ILE A 18 -15.81 32.79 -26.53
N PRO A 19 -16.80 33.13 -27.39
CA PRO A 19 -17.71 34.22 -27.14
C PRO A 19 -18.30 34.09 -25.74
N ASN A 20 -18.45 35.21 -25.01
CA ASN A 20 -18.89 35.18 -23.60
C ASN A 20 -20.23 34.43 -23.41
N GLU A 21 -21.07 34.42 -24.44
CA GLU A 21 -22.34 33.68 -24.49
C GLU A 21 -22.15 32.15 -24.54
N ILE A 22 -21.11 31.65 -25.24
CA ILE A 22 -20.79 30.22 -25.36
C ILE A 22 -19.95 29.74 -24.17
N TRP A 23 -19.23 30.66 -23.52
CA TRP A 23 -18.39 30.35 -22.36
C TRP A 23 -19.16 29.67 -21.22
N GLN A 24 -20.41 30.09 -20.95
CA GLN A 24 -21.23 29.48 -19.90
C GLN A 24 -21.53 28.01 -20.18
N GLU A 25 -21.89 27.66 -21.42
CA GLU A 25 -22.17 26.28 -21.82
C GLU A 25 -20.87 25.44 -21.90
N ALA A 26 -19.80 26.03 -22.43
CA ALA A 26 -18.48 25.41 -22.48
C ALA A 26 -17.94 25.07 -21.08
N CYS A 27 -18.13 25.95 -20.09
CA CYS A 27 -17.76 25.68 -18.70
C CYS A 27 -18.48 24.43 -18.16
N TRP A 28 -19.77 24.26 -18.44
CA TRP A 28 -20.51 23.07 -17.99
C TRP A 28 -19.97 21.79 -18.64
N ILE A 29 -19.59 21.83 -19.92
CA ILE A 29 -18.98 20.69 -20.61
C ILE A 29 -17.67 20.27 -19.91
N VAL A 30 -16.82 21.24 -19.57
CA VAL A 30 -15.55 20.98 -18.86
C VAL A 30 -15.81 20.43 -17.46
N ILE A 31 -16.76 21.02 -16.73
CA ILE A 31 -17.13 20.57 -15.37
C ILE A 31 -17.69 19.14 -15.43
N SER A 32 -18.56 18.84 -16.39
CA SER A 32 -19.09 17.50 -16.59
C SER A 32 -17.99 16.48 -16.91
N ALA A 33 -17.06 16.83 -17.82
CA ALA A 33 -15.92 15.98 -18.14
C ALA A 33 -15.04 15.70 -16.90
N TYR A 34 -14.80 16.73 -16.08
CA TYR A 34 -14.05 16.58 -14.83
C TYR A 34 -14.72 15.60 -13.85
N PHE A 35 -16.04 15.71 -13.64
CA PHE A 35 -16.78 14.81 -12.74
C PHE A 35 -16.96 13.41 -13.32
N GLU A 36 -17.03 13.26 -14.63
CA GLU A 36 -17.05 11.95 -15.29
C GLU A 36 -15.73 11.20 -15.07
N GLU A 37 -14.59 11.89 -15.13
CA GLU A 37 -13.28 11.29 -14.90
C GLU A 37 -12.98 11.05 -13.40
N LYS A 38 -13.16 12.08 -12.56
CA LYS A 38 -12.75 12.01 -11.14
C LYS A 38 -13.82 11.43 -10.23
N GLY A 39 -15.09 11.65 -10.54
CA GLY A 39 -16.20 11.37 -9.63
C GLY A 39 -16.25 12.33 -8.43
N LEU A 40 -17.22 12.10 -7.55
CA LEU A 40 -17.49 13.00 -6.40
C LEU A 40 -16.69 12.65 -5.13
N VAL A 41 -16.16 11.43 -5.04
CA VAL A 41 -15.59 10.87 -3.80
C VAL A 41 -14.10 10.54 -3.96
N ARG A 42 -13.46 11.11 -4.99
CA ARG A 42 -12.08 10.80 -5.36
C ARG A 42 -11.08 10.98 -4.22
N GLN A 43 -11.21 12.05 -3.45
CA GLN A 43 -10.32 12.34 -2.31
C GLN A 43 -10.27 11.20 -1.27
N GLN A 44 -11.39 10.53 -1.02
CA GLN A 44 -11.44 9.43 -0.05
C GLN A 44 -10.78 8.18 -0.61
N LEU A 45 -10.97 7.92 -1.91
CA LEU A 45 -10.34 6.77 -2.58
C LEU A 45 -8.83 6.98 -2.71
N ASP A 46 -8.40 8.15 -3.17
CA ASP A 46 -6.98 8.46 -3.36
C ASP A 46 -6.22 8.42 -2.03
N SER A 47 -6.79 8.98 -0.95
CA SER A 47 -6.13 8.96 0.36
C SER A 47 -6.06 7.56 0.97
N PHE A 48 -7.09 6.72 0.75
CA PHE A 48 -7.06 5.32 1.16
C PHE A 48 -6.05 4.50 0.34
N ASP A 49 -6.02 4.69 -0.97
CA ASP A 49 -5.10 4.01 -1.88
C ASP A 49 -3.65 4.38 -1.56
N GLU A 50 -3.36 5.68 -1.37
CA GLU A 50 -2.04 6.16 -0.93
C GLU A 50 -1.64 5.56 0.43
N PHE A 51 -2.59 5.51 1.37
CA PHE A 51 -2.35 4.93 2.69
C PHE A 51 -1.93 3.46 2.59
N ILE A 52 -2.68 2.64 1.87
CA ILE A 52 -2.41 1.21 1.74
C ILE A 52 -1.15 0.93 0.92
N GLN A 53 -0.94 1.65 -0.18
CA GLN A 53 0.16 1.37 -1.12
C GLN A 53 1.51 1.88 -0.62
N MET A 54 1.53 3.01 0.10
CA MET A 54 2.78 3.64 0.53
C MET A 54 2.93 3.70 2.04
N ASN A 55 1.95 4.27 2.75
CA ASN A 55 2.13 4.60 4.16
C ASN A 55 2.26 3.36 5.05
N VAL A 56 1.48 2.31 4.80
CA VAL A 56 1.59 1.06 5.59
C VAL A 56 2.96 0.41 5.41
N GLN A 57 3.48 0.32 4.18
CA GLN A 57 4.81 -0.26 3.93
C GLN A 57 5.90 0.57 4.62
N ARG A 58 5.84 1.90 4.53
CA ARG A 58 6.78 2.80 5.19
C ARG A 58 6.77 2.64 6.71
N ILE A 59 5.59 2.51 7.32
CA ILE A 59 5.46 2.29 8.77
C ILE A 59 6.15 0.98 9.18
N VAL A 60 6.02 -0.08 8.36
CA VAL A 60 6.64 -1.39 8.63
C VAL A 60 8.17 -1.31 8.48
N GLU A 61 8.66 -0.61 7.46
CA GLU A 61 10.11 -0.41 7.23
C GLU A 61 10.77 0.48 8.29
N ASP A 62 10.06 1.51 8.76
CA ASP A 62 10.52 2.42 9.80
C ASP A 62 10.51 1.75 11.20
N PHE A 63 9.87 0.58 11.33
CA PHE A 63 9.79 -0.12 12.60
C PHE A 63 11.15 -0.71 12.99
N PRO A 64 11.69 -0.40 14.18
CA PRO A 64 12.99 -0.90 14.60
C PRO A 64 12.96 -2.43 14.76
N GLN A 65 14.10 -3.06 14.44
CA GLN A 65 14.26 -4.50 14.66
C GLN A 65 14.07 -4.84 16.13
N ILE A 66 13.23 -5.83 16.41
CA ILE A 66 12.98 -6.30 17.77
C ILE A 66 14.17 -7.15 18.19
N ASP A 67 14.77 -6.80 19.32
CA ASP A 67 15.90 -7.50 19.90
C ASP A 67 15.48 -8.16 21.21
N LEU A 68 15.59 -9.48 21.27
CA LEU A 68 15.21 -10.29 22.43
C LEU A 68 16.43 -11.10 22.87
N GLN A 69 16.87 -10.87 24.10
CA GLN A 69 17.91 -11.66 24.75
C GLN A 69 17.36 -12.20 26.06
N GLY A 70 17.60 -13.49 26.34
CA GLY A 70 17.29 -14.07 27.63
C GLY A 70 18.21 -13.53 28.74
N GLU A 71 17.82 -13.72 30.00
CA GLU A 71 18.73 -13.48 31.11
C GLU A 71 19.81 -14.57 31.14
N PRO A 72 21.07 -14.23 31.47
CA PRO A 72 22.14 -15.21 31.58
C PRO A 72 21.85 -16.18 32.73
N ASN A 73 21.84 -17.48 32.41
CA ASN A 73 21.63 -18.53 33.40
C ASN A 73 22.99 -18.98 33.95
N TYR A 74 23.13 -18.96 35.28
CA TYR A 74 24.27 -19.58 35.96
C TYR A 74 23.95 -21.06 36.23
N SER A 75 24.01 -21.90 35.20
CA SER A 75 23.95 -23.36 35.40
C SER A 75 25.36 -23.95 35.37
N HIS A 76 25.76 -24.57 36.48
CA HIS A 76 26.96 -25.42 36.57
C HIS A 76 28.34 -24.75 36.30
N GLY A 77 28.51 -23.48 36.65
CA GLY A 77 29.85 -22.85 36.71
C GLY A 77 30.48 -22.48 35.37
N GLU A 78 29.81 -22.78 34.26
CA GLU A 78 30.09 -22.21 32.94
C GLU A 78 29.09 -21.07 32.67
N MET A 79 29.59 -19.92 32.22
CA MET A 79 28.78 -18.77 31.89
C MET A 79 28.37 -18.91 30.42
N GLU A 80 27.20 -19.52 30.16
CA GLU A 80 26.67 -19.64 28.79
C GLU A 80 25.82 -18.41 28.47
N ALA A 81 26.24 -17.61 27.47
CA ALA A 81 25.46 -16.47 27.03
C ALA A 81 24.18 -16.97 26.32
N PRO A 82 22.98 -16.51 26.73
CA PRO A 82 21.74 -16.95 26.12
C PRO A 82 21.66 -16.47 24.66
N PRO A 83 21.04 -17.26 23.76
CA PRO A 83 20.90 -16.87 22.36
C PRO A 83 20.13 -15.55 22.23
N ARG A 84 20.61 -14.69 21.34
CA ARG A 84 19.96 -13.42 20.98
C ARG A 84 19.10 -13.62 19.74
N TYR A 85 17.86 -13.15 19.79
CA TYR A 85 16.90 -13.24 18.71
C TYR A 85 16.60 -11.86 18.16
N LEU A 86 16.71 -11.73 16.86
CA LEU A 86 16.48 -10.50 16.12
C LEU A 86 15.31 -10.74 15.16
N LEU A 87 14.28 -9.89 15.24
CA LEU A 87 13.10 -9.97 14.36
C LEU A 87 12.98 -8.69 13.55
N LYS A 88 12.94 -8.84 12.24
CA LYS A 88 12.77 -7.76 11.28
C LYS A 88 11.51 -8.01 10.45
N PHE A 89 10.72 -6.96 10.25
CA PHE A 89 9.58 -6.96 9.34
C PHE A 89 10.01 -6.41 7.97
N GLU A 90 9.48 -6.99 6.89
CA GLU A 90 9.88 -6.65 5.53
C GLU A 90 8.65 -6.30 4.67
N GLN A 91 8.43 -7.01 3.57
CA GLN A 91 7.39 -6.71 2.60
C GLN A 91 5.99 -7.03 3.14
N ILE A 92 5.04 -6.11 2.96
CA ILE A 92 3.62 -6.36 3.21
C ILE A 92 2.90 -6.88 1.96
N TYR A 93 1.86 -7.68 2.17
CA TYR A 93 0.93 -8.14 1.13
C TYR A 93 -0.50 -7.96 1.61
N LEU A 94 -1.34 -7.36 0.77
CA LEU A 94 -2.77 -7.23 1.05
C LEU A 94 -3.56 -8.18 0.15
N SER A 95 -4.44 -8.97 0.75
CA SER A 95 -5.36 -9.83 0.01
C SER A 95 -6.70 -9.16 -0.25
N LYS A 96 -7.60 -9.82 -0.99
CA LYS A 96 -8.97 -9.33 -1.17
C LYS A 96 -9.77 -9.54 0.11
N PRO A 97 -10.85 -8.76 0.34
CA PRO A 97 -11.77 -9.00 1.45
C PRO A 97 -12.30 -10.45 1.46
N THR A 98 -11.97 -11.19 2.52
CA THR A 98 -12.31 -12.60 2.68
C THR A 98 -12.90 -12.85 4.06
N HIS A 99 -13.81 -13.81 4.14
CA HIS A 99 -14.39 -14.25 5.40
C HIS A 99 -14.24 -15.75 5.55
N TRP A 100 -14.13 -16.20 6.80
CA TRP A 100 -14.08 -17.61 7.13
C TRP A 100 -15.46 -18.08 7.58
N GLU A 101 -15.99 -19.06 6.85
CA GLU A 101 -17.23 -19.72 7.24
C GLU A 101 -16.99 -20.76 8.34
N LYS A 102 -18.07 -21.30 8.91
CA LYS A 102 -18.00 -22.30 10.00
C LYS A 102 -17.23 -23.56 9.59
N ASP A 103 -17.18 -23.84 8.29
CA ASP A 103 -16.49 -24.98 7.71
C ASP A 103 -14.98 -24.72 7.53
N GLY A 104 -14.50 -23.52 7.89
CA GLY A 104 -13.09 -23.14 7.84
C GLY A 104 -12.58 -22.72 6.45
N ALA A 105 -13.42 -22.81 5.42
CA ALA A 105 -13.06 -22.39 4.07
C ALA A 105 -13.10 -20.85 3.95
N PRO A 106 -12.07 -20.22 3.34
CA PRO A 106 -12.10 -18.80 3.02
C PRO A 106 -12.99 -18.56 1.80
N SER A 107 -13.89 -17.59 1.91
CA SER A 107 -14.79 -17.17 0.84
C SER A 107 -14.70 -15.67 0.60
N PRO A 108 -14.65 -15.19 -0.65
CA PRO A 108 -14.62 -13.76 -0.95
C PRO A 108 -15.87 -13.08 -0.40
N MET A 109 -15.69 -12.01 0.38
CA MET A 109 -16.82 -11.29 0.97
C MET A 109 -17.33 -10.23 0.00
N MET A 110 -18.65 -10.14 -0.18
CA MET A 110 -19.27 -9.05 -0.93
C MET A 110 -19.68 -7.89 0.01
N PRO A 111 -19.57 -6.62 -0.39
CA PRO A 111 -19.93 -5.49 0.47
C PRO A 111 -21.39 -5.53 0.96
N ASN A 112 -22.32 -5.96 0.10
CA ASN A 112 -23.73 -6.07 0.48
C ASN A 112 -23.96 -7.21 1.49
N GLU A 113 -23.27 -8.33 1.30
CA GLU A 113 -23.32 -9.46 2.22
C GLU A 113 -22.80 -9.07 3.61
N ALA A 114 -21.69 -8.34 3.67
CA ALA A 114 -21.13 -7.83 4.91
C ALA A 114 -22.17 -7.00 5.70
N ARG A 115 -22.89 -6.12 5.00
CA ARG A 115 -23.95 -5.29 5.60
C ARG A 115 -25.13 -6.12 6.09
N LEU A 116 -25.61 -7.08 5.30
CA LEU A 116 -26.77 -7.90 5.66
C LEU A 116 -26.49 -8.84 6.84
N ARG A 117 -25.25 -9.33 6.96
CA ARG A 117 -24.83 -10.27 8.00
C ARG A 117 -24.16 -9.60 9.20
N ASN A 118 -24.09 -8.26 9.23
CA ASN A 118 -23.35 -7.47 10.23
C ASN A 118 -21.89 -7.94 10.39
N LEU A 119 -21.21 -8.20 9.27
CA LEU A 119 -19.79 -8.56 9.23
C LEU A 119 -18.94 -7.31 8.93
N THR A 120 -17.68 -7.35 9.37
CA THR A 120 -16.68 -6.36 9.00
C THR A 120 -16.14 -6.66 7.60
N TYR A 121 -16.29 -5.70 6.67
CA TYR A 121 -15.70 -5.80 5.35
C TYR A 121 -14.20 -5.42 5.40
N SER A 122 -13.38 -6.36 5.86
CA SER A 122 -11.92 -6.20 5.98
C SER A 122 -11.17 -7.18 5.08
N ALA A 123 -9.91 -6.87 4.82
CA ALA A 123 -8.99 -7.70 4.05
C ALA A 123 -7.79 -8.12 4.92
N PRO A 124 -7.36 -9.39 4.86
CA PRO A 124 -6.14 -9.84 5.53
C PRO A 124 -4.88 -9.17 4.98
N LEU A 125 -4.04 -8.67 5.89
CA LEU A 125 -2.72 -8.13 5.62
C LEU A 125 -1.65 -9.12 6.11
N TYR A 126 -0.70 -9.45 5.24
CA TYR A 126 0.44 -10.33 5.52
C TYR A 126 1.73 -9.52 5.52
N VAL A 127 2.74 -10.01 6.24
CA VAL A 127 4.07 -9.42 6.29
C VAL A 127 5.13 -10.52 6.32
N ASP A 128 6.21 -10.32 5.56
CA ASP A 128 7.38 -11.18 5.65
C ASP A 128 8.18 -10.83 6.92
N ILE A 129 8.56 -11.87 7.68
CA ILE A 129 9.33 -11.70 8.92
C ILE A 129 10.64 -12.46 8.79
N THR A 130 11.75 -11.73 8.93
CA THR A 130 13.09 -12.33 9.00
C THR A 130 13.49 -12.47 10.46
N LYS A 131 13.83 -13.71 10.86
CA LYS A 131 14.32 -14.05 12.19
C LYS A 131 15.80 -14.39 12.09
N THR A 132 16.64 -13.67 12.84
CA THR A 132 18.07 -13.96 12.95
C THR A 132 18.38 -14.43 14.37
N ILE A 133 19.05 -15.59 14.49
CA ILE A 133 19.48 -16.16 15.77
C ILE A 133 20.99 -16.00 15.86
N VAL A 134 21.46 -15.35 16.92
CA VAL A 134 22.89 -15.16 17.19
C VAL A 134 23.24 -15.94 18.47
N ARG A 135 24.21 -16.85 18.35
CA ARG A 135 24.77 -17.63 19.46
C ARG A 135 26.26 -17.33 19.57
N GLU A 136 26.79 -17.41 20.78
CA GLU A 136 28.21 -17.14 21.02
C GLU A 136 29.07 -18.20 20.31
N GLY A 137 29.95 -17.77 19.39
CA GLY A 137 30.86 -18.65 18.65
C GLY A 137 30.27 -19.32 17.40
N GLU A 138 29.01 -19.07 17.04
CA GLU A 138 28.39 -19.54 15.80
C GLU A 138 28.10 -18.38 14.84
N ASP A 139 28.09 -18.65 13.53
CA ASP A 139 27.61 -17.69 12.54
C ASP A 139 26.10 -17.43 12.72
N PRO A 140 25.62 -16.19 12.49
CA PRO A 140 24.20 -15.88 12.58
C PRO A 140 23.35 -16.75 11.64
N VAL A 141 22.30 -17.36 12.16
CA VAL A 141 21.36 -18.16 11.36
C VAL A 141 20.12 -17.34 11.08
N GLU A 142 19.87 -17.04 9.80
CA GLU A 142 18.67 -16.36 9.34
C GLU A 142 17.60 -17.36 8.90
N THR A 143 16.35 -17.08 9.26
CA THR A 143 15.19 -17.86 8.82
C THR A 143 14.06 -16.89 8.47
N GLN A 144 13.57 -16.98 7.24
CA GLN A 144 12.42 -16.20 6.80
C GLN A 144 11.12 -16.95 7.13
N HIS A 145 10.16 -16.25 7.71
CA HIS A 145 8.85 -16.76 8.07
C HIS A 145 7.77 -15.90 7.43
N GLN A 146 6.90 -16.54 6.64
CA GLN A 146 5.61 -15.96 6.26
C GLN A 146 4.60 -16.36 7.34
N LYS A 147 4.19 -15.42 8.19
CA LYS A 147 3.19 -15.68 9.23
C LYS A 147 1.92 -14.88 9.01
N ASN A 148 0.79 -15.57 9.19
CA ASN A 148 -0.54 -14.99 9.14
C ASN A 148 -0.74 -14.12 10.38
N ILE A 149 -0.82 -12.80 10.21
CA ILE A 149 -1.31 -11.90 11.26
C ILE A 149 -2.80 -11.71 11.00
N HIS A 150 -3.64 -12.40 11.76
CA HIS A 150 -5.08 -12.15 11.79
C HIS A 150 -5.31 -11.07 12.86
N TRP A 151 -5.84 -9.92 12.46
CA TRP A 151 -6.37 -8.89 13.35
C TRP A 151 -7.88 -9.04 13.49
#